data_AF-A0A1Y1VF55-F1
#
_entry.id   AF-A0A1Y1VF55-F1
#
_cell.length_a   1.000
_cell.length_b   1.000
_cell.length_c   1.000
_cell.angle_alpha   90.00
_cell.angle_beta   90.00
_cell.angle_gamma   90.00
#
_symmetry.space_group_name_H-M   'P 1'
#
loop_
_entity.id
_entity.type
_entity.pdbx_description
1 polymer ?
#
loop_
_entity_poly.entity_id
_entity_poly.type
_entity_poly.pdbx_seq_one_letter_code
_entity_poly.pdbx_strand_id
1 'polypeptide(L)'
;MSSRGNSKRTRDELESTATVESSSPPPTTDLPPFSEDSDFEVNELPSEYQDLPDDDELEDDEGVDLFGDNMEKDYRENAKKDHYEAVDIDDNEYNELDIGERAIVDAKLNKRDREKARLEGHLPAAFIDGKYLKELAFFFIIIKIFN
;
A
#
# COMPACT_ATOMS: atom_id res chain seq x y z
N MET A 1 0.82 49.83 -22.74
CA MET A 1 0.54 48.72 -23.68
C MET A 1 1.71 47.75 -23.58
N SER A 2 1.56 46.66 -22.82
CA SER A 2 2.67 45.77 -22.47
C SER A 2 2.72 44.53 -23.37
N SER A 3 3.89 44.38 -23.98
CA SER A 3 4.57 43.20 -24.54
C SER A 3 3.86 41.86 -24.65
N ARG A 4 3.94 41.29 -25.86
CA ARG A 4 3.57 39.93 -26.27
C ARG A 4 4.52 38.90 -25.64
N GLY A 5 3.97 37.87 -25.00
CA GLY A 5 4.67 36.62 -24.68
C GLY A 5 4.08 35.47 -25.49
N ASN A 6 4.79 35.05 -26.53
CA ASN A 6 4.49 33.87 -27.32
C ASN A 6 5.10 32.65 -26.62
N SER A 7 4.30 31.65 -26.23
CA SER A 7 4.81 30.28 -26.10
C SER A 7 3.72 29.22 -26.31
N LYS A 8 3.64 28.78 -27.58
CA LYS A 8 3.54 27.38 -28.05
C LYS A 8 2.43 26.50 -27.44
N ARG A 9 1.24 26.57 -28.03
CA ARG A 9 0.35 25.40 -28.13
C ARG A 9 0.69 24.67 -29.44
N THR A 10 1.67 23.78 -29.41
CA THR A 10 1.88 22.80 -30.47
C THR A 10 0.86 21.69 -30.25
N ARG A 11 -0.11 21.63 -31.16
CA ARG A 11 -1.09 20.57 -31.31
C ARG A 11 -0.52 19.64 -32.38
N ASP A 12 0.11 18.55 -31.98
CA ASP A 12 0.32 17.38 -32.83
C ASP A 12 -0.82 16.42 -32.47
N GLU A 13 -1.84 16.30 -33.33
CA GLU A 13 -1.96 15.30 -34.40
C GLU A 13 -2.11 13.89 -33.81
N LEU A 14 -3.29 13.34 -34.04
CA LEU A 14 -3.83 12.10 -33.49
C LEU A 14 -3.29 10.91 -34.28
N GLU A 15 -2.52 10.05 -33.61
CA GLU A 15 -2.43 8.63 -33.98
C GLU A 15 -2.29 7.80 -32.70
N SER A 16 -3.41 7.63 -32.01
CA SER A 16 -3.51 6.84 -30.79
C SER A 16 -3.76 5.37 -31.17
N THR A 17 -2.75 4.67 -31.66
CA THR A 17 -2.73 3.21 -31.46
C THR A 17 -2.51 3.00 -29.97
N ALA A 18 -3.60 2.87 -29.23
CA ALA A 18 -3.59 2.57 -27.80
C ALA A 18 -3.01 1.17 -27.56
N THR A 19 -1.68 1.06 -27.60
CA THR A 19 -0.99 0.00 -26.89
C THR A 19 -1.16 0.32 -25.41
N VAL A 20 -1.97 -0.48 -24.74
CA VAL A 20 -2.11 -0.50 -23.29
C VAL A 20 -0.71 -0.65 -22.71
N GLU A 21 -0.12 0.46 -22.28
CA GLU A 21 1.14 0.44 -21.54
C GLU A 21 0.79 -0.11 -20.17
N SER A 22 0.97 -1.42 -20.04
CA SER A 22 1.20 -2.13 -18.78
C SER A 22 1.96 -1.18 -17.86
N SER A 23 1.36 -0.83 -16.71
CA SER A 23 2.04 -0.09 -15.66
C SER A 23 3.08 -1.01 -15.02
N SER A 24 4.15 -1.27 -15.75
CA SER A 24 5.33 -1.91 -15.19
C SER A 24 5.99 -0.93 -14.24
N PRO A 25 6.50 -1.40 -13.08
CA PRO A 25 7.34 -0.58 -12.23
C PRO A 25 8.51 -0.02 -13.05
N PRO A 26 9.08 1.15 -12.68
CA PRO A 26 10.21 1.72 -13.39
C PRO A 26 11.32 0.67 -13.52
N PRO A 27 12.02 0.57 -14.67
CA PRO A 27 13.10 -0.38 -14.82
C PRO A 27 14.14 -0.09 -13.74
N THR A 28 14.32 -1.03 -12.81
CA THR A 28 15.27 -0.95 -11.69
C THR A 28 16.69 -1.04 -12.25
N THR A 29 17.16 0.02 -12.89
CA THR A 29 18.44 0.03 -13.62
C THR A 29 19.56 0.67 -12.82
N ASP A 30 19.28 1.10 -11.59
CA ASP A 30 20.29 1.64 -10.66
C ASP A 30 20.71 0.62 -9.58
N LEU A 31 20.26 -0.63 -9.68
CA LEU A 31 20.82 -1.69 -8.85
C LEU A 31 22.19 -2.06 -9.42
N PRO A 32 23.24 -2.09 -8.58
CA PRO A 32 24.54 -2.56 -9.03
C PRO A 32 24.39 -3.98 -9.61
N PRO A 33 25.16 -4.34 -10.65
CA PRO A 33 25.18 -5.72 -11.11
C PRO A 33 25.48 -6.62 -9.91
N PHE A 34 24.72 -7.71 -9.74
CA PHE A 34 25.02 -8.72 -8.73
C PHE A 34 26.44 -9.23 -8.98
N SER A 35 27.41 -8.72 -8.23
CA SER A 35 28.75 -9.27 -8.17
C SER A 35 28.67 -10.55 -7.35
N GLU A 36 29.07 -11.69 -7.93
CA GLU A 36 29.10 -13.00 -7.23
C GLU A 36 29.96 -13.00 -5.95
N ASP A 37 30.77 -11.95 -5.73
CA ASP A 37 31.59 -11.71 -4.53
C ASP A 37 31.08 -10.55 -3.65
N SER A 38 29.80 -10.15 -3.72
CA SER A 38 29.26 -9.29 -2.67
C SER A 38 29.05 -10.12 -1.42
N ASP A 39 30.08 -10.18 -0.57
CA ASP A 39 29.96 -10.58 0.83
C ASP A 39 28.89 -9.68 1.46
N PHE A 40 27.64 -10.14 1.47
CA PHE A 40 26.52 -9.44 2.07
C PHE A 40 26.82 -9.29 3.56
N GLU A 41 27.29 -8.10 3.94
CA GLU A 41 27.60 -7.81 5.33
C GLU A 41 26.27 -7.56 6.05
N VAL A 42 25.88 -8.52 6.89
CA VAL A 42 24.65 -8.53 7.70
C VAL A 42 24.44 -7.21 8.48
N ASN A 43 25.51 -6.44 8.67
CA ASN A 43 25.54 -5.16 9.36
C ASN A 43 24.93 -3.97 8.57
N GLU A 44 24.61 -4.14 7.27
CA GLU A 44 23.98 -3.10 6.43
C GLU A 44 22.46 -3.28 6.28
N LEU A 45 21.87 -4.28 6.95
CA LEU A 45 20.41 -4.45 7.02
C LEU A 45 19.75 -3.26 7.74
N PRO A 46 18.56 -2.80 7.31
CA PRO A 46 17.80 -1.81 8.05
C PRO A 46 17.58 -2.28 9.49
N SER A 47 17.66 -1.38 10.46
CA SER A 47 17.55 -1.68 11.91
C SER A 47 16.33 -2.53 12.29
N GLU A 48 15.25 -2.47 11.52
CA GLU A 48 14.04 -3.28 11.70
C GLU A 48 14.29 -4.80 11.54
N TYR A 49 15.30 -5.19 10.76
CA TYR A 49 15.70 -6.58 10.55
C TYR A 49 16.84 -7.05 11.45
N GLN A 50 17.50 -6.12 12.17
CA GLN A 50 18.57 -6.43 13.12
C GLN A 50 18.07 -6.94 14.47
N ASP A 51 16.83 -6.59 14.84
CA ASP A 51 16.17 -7.03 16.08
C ASP A 51 15.26 -8.26 15.85
N LEU A 52 15.26 -8.83 14.64
CA LEU A 52 14.60 -10.12 14.43
C LEU A 52 15.42 -11.19 15.16
N PRO A 53 14.78 -12.06 15.96
CA PRO A 53 15.47 -13.22 16.50
C PRO A 53 16.04 -14.03 15.34
N ASP A 54 17.28 -14.49 15.50
CA ASP A 54 17.92 -15.38 14.52
C ASP A 54 17.02 -16.61 14.30
N ASP A 55 16.99 -17.17 13.08
CA ASP A 55 16.13 -18.33 12.76
C ASP A 55 16.32 -19.49 13.76
N ASP A 56 17.52 -19.64 14.31
CA ASP A 56 17.87 -20.64 15.33
C ASP A 56 17.20 -20.38 16.71
N GLU A 57 16.82 -19.13 17.04
CA GLU A 57 16.03 -18.76 18.24
C GLU A 57 14.51 -18.87 18.01
N LEU A 58 14.06 -18.90 16.75
CA LEU A 58 12.65 -19.11 16.36
C LEU A 58 12.29 -20.60 16.21
N GLU A 59 13.29 -21.47 16.09
CA GLU A 59 13.15 -22.94 16.07
C GLU A 59 12.88 -23.55 17.46
N ASP A 60 12.78 -22.74 18.53
CA ASP A 60 12.40 -23.21 19.87
C ASP A 60 10.91 -23.66 19.89
N ASP A 61 10.67 -24.92 19.48
CA ASP A 61 9.62 -25.90 19.83
C ASP A 61 8.12 -25.51 19.85
N GLU A 62 7.74 -24.25 19.66
CA GLU A 62 6.35 -23.76 19.78
C GLU A 62 5.68 -23.46 18.43
N GLY A 63 6.44 -23.53 17.33
CA GLY A 63 5.98 -23.36 15.94
C GLY A 63 5.58 -24.66 15.23
N VAL A 64 4.93 -24.54 14.06
CA VAL A 64 4.66 -25.67 13.15
C VAL A 64 5.59 -25.56 11.95
N ASP A 65 6.39 -26.60 11.72
CA ASP A 65 7.23 -26.70 10.54
C ASP A 65 6.38 -26.80 9.25
N LEU A 66 6.52 -25.81 8.37
CA LEU A 66 5.83 -25.75 7.08
C LEU A 66 6.56 -26.57 6.00
N PHE A 67 7.81 -26.96 6.24
CA PHE A 67 8.70 -27.63 5.29
C PHE A 67 9.07 -29.04 5.77
N GLY A 68 8.11 -29.95 5.72
CA GLY A 68 8.34 -31.36 6.04
C GLY A 68 7.55 -32.31 5.14
N ASP A 69 7.63 -33.60 5.44
CA ASP A 69 7.00 -34.67 4.66
C ASP A 69 5.47 -34.50 4.47
N ASN A 70 4.81 -33.74 5.35
CA ASN A 70 3.36 -33.50 5.27
C ASN A 70 2.98 -32.26 4.43
N MET A 71 3.95 -31.49 3.92
CA MET A 71 3.68 -30.30 3.11
C MET A 71 2.86 -30.62 1.85
N GLU A 72 3.19 -31.73 1.16
CA GLU A 72 2.48 -32.16 -0.07
C GLU A 72 0.99 -32.44 0.14
N LYS A 73 0.57 -32.68 1.39
CA LYS A 73 -0.83 -32.96 1.72
C LYS A 73 -1.75 -31.76 1.44
N ASP A 74 -1.25 -30.55 1.61
CA ASP A 74 -2.04 -29.33 1.48
C ASP A 74 -2.24 -28.94 0.01
N TYR A 75 -1.38 -29.42 -0.88
CA TYR A 75 -1.45 -29.19 -2.32
C TYR A 75 -2.28 -30.23 -3.09
N ARG A 76 -2.89 -31.20 -2.40
CA ARG A 76 -3.72 -32.21 -3.06
C ARG A 76 -4.95 -31.58 -3.70
N GLU A 77 -5.20 -31.95 -4.95
CA GLU A 77 -6.39 -31.55 -5.68
C GLU A 77 -7.67 -31.92 -4.92
N ASN A 78 -8.62 -30.99 -4.92
CA ASN A 78 -9.95 -31.16 -4.39
C ASN A 78 -10.98 -30.61 -5.37
N ALA A 79 -11.37 -31.44 -6.35
CA ALA A 79 -12.28 -31.06 -7.44
C ALA A 79 -13.60 -30.38 -6.99
N LYS A 80 -14.05 -30.55 -5.74
CA LYS A 80 -15.24 -29.86 -5.21
C LYS A 80 -14.98 -28.42 -4.77
N LYS A 81 -13.72 -28.07 -4.48
CA LYS A 81 -13.28 -26.76 -3.97
C LYS A 81 -12.37 -26.01 -4.94
N ASP A 82 -11.84 -26.71 -5.94
CA ASP A 82 -10.93 -26.13 -6.95
C ASP A 82 -11.69 -25.37 -8.04
N HIS A 83 -13.03 -25.35 -7.99
CA HIS A 83 -13.89 -24.62 -8.90
C HIS A 83 -14.88 -23.74 -8.14
N TYR A 84 -15.19 -22.58 -8.72
CA TYR A 84 -16.28 -21.73 -8.23
C TYR A 84 -17.63 -22.46 -8.33
N GLU A 85 -18.55 -22.09 -7.45
CA GLU A 85 -19.94 -22.52 -7.55
C GLU A 85 -20.62 -21.82 -8.73
N ALA A 86 -21.51 -22.52 -9.44
CA ALA A 86 -22.19 -21.98 -10.63
C ALA A 86 -23.34 -21.01 -10.31
N VAL A 87 -23.51 -20.60 -9.05
CA VAL A 87 -24.59 -19.71 -8.62
C VAL A 87 -24.30 -18.30 -9.15
N ASP A 88 -25.30 -17.67 -9.77
CA ASP A 88 -25.22 -16.33 -10.35
C ASP A 88 -24.16 -16.15 -11.45
N ILE A 89 -23.71 -17.24 -12.08
CA ILE A 89 -22.88 -17.18 -13.29
C ILE A 89 -23.78 -17.21 -14.52
N ASP A 90 -23.69 -16.17 -15.36
CA ASP A 90 -24.39 -16.07 -16.63
C ASP A 90 -23.49 -15.49 -17.74
N ASP A 91 -23.96 -15.61 -18.99
CA ASP A 91 -23.28 -15.09 -20.18
C ASP A 91 -23.82 -13.70 -20.58
N ASN A 92 -24.44 -12.96 -19.66
CA ASN A 92 -25.00 -11.64 -19.95
C ASN A 92 -23.90 -10.57 -20.06
N GLU A 93 -24.14 -9.54 -20.89
CA GLU A 93 -23.23 -8.40 -21.02
C GLU A 93 -23.55 -7.34 -19.96
N TYR A 94 -22.56 -7.00 -19.14
CA TYR A 94 -22.67 -5.97 -18.12
C TYR A 94 -21.87 -4.74 -18.53
N ASN A 95 -22.44 -3.56 -18.31
CA ASN A 95 -21.74 -2.31 -18.59
C ASN A 95 -20.67 -2.05 -17.54
N GLU A 96 -19.51 -1.56 -17.98
CA GLU A 96 -18.49 -1.02 -17.10
C GLU A 96 -18.95 0.28 -16.45
N LEU A 97 -18.35 0.62 -15.30
CA LEU A 97 -18.62 1.88 -14.63
C LEU A 97 -18.00 3.05 -15.41
N ASP A 98 -18.80 4.06 -15.73
CA ASP A 98 -18.29 5.31 -16.28
C ASP A 98 -17.48 6.11 -15.24
N ILE A 99 -16.64 7.04 -15.69
CA ILE A 99 -15.83 7.92 -14.83
C ILE A 99 -16.69 8.69 -13.82
N GLY A 100 -17.89 9.11 -14.21
CA GLY A 100 -18.83 9.79 -13.32
C GLY A 100 -19.37 8.88 -12.22
N GLU A 101 -19.74 7.65 -12.57
CA GLU A 101 -20.26 6.66 -11.63
C GLU A 101 -19.18 6.24 -10.63
N ARG A 102 -17.95 6.05 -11.11
CA ARG A 102 -16.79 5.76 -10.26
C ARG A 102 -16.56 6.88 -9.24
N ALA A 103 -16.59 8.14 -9.66
CA ALA A 103 -16.41 9.28 -8.76
C ALA A 103 -17.49 9.33 -7.66
N ILE A 104 -18.74 8.96 -7.98
CA ILE A 104 -19.84 8.90 -7.00
C ILE A 104 -19.61 7.77 -5.98
N VAL A 105 -19.21 6.58 -6.44
CA VAL A 105 -18.89 5.44 -5.57
C VAL A 105 -17.74 5.79 -4.64
N ASP A 106 -16.66 6.36 -5.17
CA ASP A 106 -15.48 6.75 -4.41
C ASP A 106 -15.83 7.81 -3.36
N ALA A 107 -16.66 8.81 -3.70
CA ALA A 107 -17.13 9.80 -2.73
C ALA A 107 -17.92 9.16 -1.58
N LYS A 108 -18.75 8.15 -1.87
CA LYS A 108 -19.53 7.42 -0.87
C LYS A 108 -18.63 6.57 0.05
N LEU A 109 -17.65 5.86 -0.52
CA LEU A 109 -16.69 5.06 0.24
C LEU A 109 -15.81 5.96 1.13
N ASN A 110 -15.28 7.06 0.58
CA ASN A 110 -14.49 8.03 1.34
C ASN A 110 -15.28 8.63 2.52
N LYS A 111 -16.57 8.92 2.33
CA LYS A 111 -17.42 9.40 3.43
C LYS A 111 -17.53 8.35 4.54
N ARG A 112 -17.82 7.10 4.18
CA ARG A 112 -17.92 5.97 5.14
C ARG A 112 -16.60 5.80 5.91
N ASP A 113 -15.48 5.83 5.20
CA ASP A 113 -14.18 5.56 5.80
C ASP A 113 -13.76 6.69 6.77
N ARG A 114 -14.09 7.95 6.46
CA ARG A 114 -13.92 9.08 7.40
C ARG A 114 -14.77 8.92 8.66
N GLU A 115 -16.02 8.47 8.51
CA GLU A 115 -16.91 8.24 9.64
C GLU A 115 -16.40 7.10 10.53
N LYS A 116 -15.92 6.00 9.93
CA LYS A 116 -15.29 4.89 10.65
C LYS A 116 -14.03 5.33 11.40
N ALA A 117 -13.11 6.03 10.73
CA ALA A 117 -11.90 6.55 11.37
C ALA A 117 -12.22 7.45 12.57
N ARG A 118 -13.27 8.28 12.46
CA ARG A 118 -13.73 9.12 13.58
C ARG A 118 -14.27 8.30 14.75
N LEU A 119 -15.00 7.20 14.49
CA LEU A 119 -15.54 6.32 15.52
C LEU A 119 -14.45 5.50 16.22
N GLU A 120 -13.48 5.01 15.45
CA GLU A 120 -12.35 4.19 15.94
C GLU A 120 -11.24 5.03 16.60
N GLY A 121 -11.37 6.36 16.61
CA GLY A 121 -10.40 7.26 17.25
C GLY A 121 -9.12 7.50 16.44
N HIS A 122 -9.07 7.04 15.18
CA HIS A 122 -8.01 7.40 14.25
C HIS A 122 -8.22 8.84 13.76
N LEU A 123 -7.63 9.79 14.48
CA LEU A 123 -7.47 11.15 14.00
C LEU A 123 -6.70 11.10 12.67
N PRO A 124 -7.21 11.70 11.58
CA PRO A 124 -6.46 11.76 10.33
C PRO A 124 -5.12 12.45 10.57
N ALA A 125 -4.05 11.94 9.94
CA ALA A 125 -2.66 12.39 10.14
C ALA A 125 -2.47 13.92 10.07
N ALA A 126 -3.38 14.64 9.41
CA ALA A 126 -3.46 16.10 9.38
C ALA A 126 -3.70 16.78 10.75
N PHE A 127 -4.04 16.05 11.82
CA PHE A 127 -4.18 16.60 13.19
C PHE A 127 -2.94 16.35 14.08
N ILE A 128 -1.93 15.62 13.58
CA ILE A 128 -0.66 15.35 14.28
C ILE A 128 0.45 16.29 13.73
N ASP A 129 0.07 17.45 13.19
CA ASP A 129 1.05 18.44 12.76
C ASP A 129 1.57 19.19 14.01
N GLY A 130 2.87 19.02 14.32
CA GLY A 130 3.55 19.33 15.58
C GLY A 130 3.62 20.80 16.04
N LYS A 131 2.53 21.56 15.91
CA LYS A 131 2.44 22.98 16.30
C LYS A 131 1.71 23.22 17.61
N TYR A 132 1.08 22.21 18.22
CA TYR A 132 0.27 22.38 19.44
C TYR A 132 0.89 21.81 20.73
N LEU A 133 2.08 21.21 20.67
CA LEU A 133 2.77 20.65 21.85
C LEU A 133 3.36 21.71 22.81
N LYS A 134 3.36 23.00 22.44
CA LYS A 134 3.88 24.08 23.30
C LYS A 134 2.81 24.77 24.15
N GLU A 135 1.55 24.75 23.71
CA GLU A 135 0.44 25.42 24.42
C GLU A 135 -0.12 24.54 25.57
N LEU A 136 -0.24 23.23 25.35
CA LEU A 136 -0.76 22.29 26.36
C LEU A 136 0.21 22.07 27.54
N ALA A 137 1.53 22.10 27.28
CA ALA A 137 2.53 22.00 28.34
C ALA A 137 2.48 23.19 29.30
N PHE A 138 2.19 24.40 28.80
CA PHE A 138 2.10 25.60 29.62
C PHE A 138 0.85 25.60 30.52
N PHE A 139 -0.28 25.11 29.99
CA PHE A 139 -1.52 25.01 30.76
C PHE A 139 -1.43 23.95 31.88
N PHE A 140 -0.75 22.83 31.64
CA PHE A 140 -0.54 21.80 32.66
C PHE A 140 0.45 22.23 33.76
N ILE A 141 1.48 23.00 33.41
CA ILE A 141 2.41 23.60 34.38
C ILE A 141 1.71 24.64 35.26
N ILE A 142 0.86 25.50 34.71
CA ILE A 142 0.12 26.51 35.50
C ILE A 142 -0.85 25.84 36.48
N ILE A 143 -1.57 24.78 36.07
CA ILE A 143 -2.49 24.07 36.97
C ILE A 143 -1.75 23.37 38.11
N LYS A 144 -0.53 22.85 37.87
CA LYS A 144 0.29 22.19 38.89
C LYS A 144 0.89 23.17 39.92
N ILE A 145 1.06 24.45 39.57
CA ILE A 145 1.63 25.49 40.46
C ILE A 145 0.56 26.09 41.40
N PHE A 146 -0.73 26.02 41.06
CA PHE A 146 -1.82 26.61 41.83
C PHE A 146 -2.66 25.59 42.65
N ASN A 147 -2.11 24.41 42.96
CA ASN A 147 -2.64 23.49 43.98
C ASN A 147 -1.57 23.19 45.04
#